data_AF-A0A3N5HR25-F1
#
_entry.id   AF-A0A3N5HR25-F1
#
_cell.length_a   1.000
_cell.length_b   1.000
_cell.length_c   1.000
_cell.angle_alpha   90.00
_cell.angle_beta   90.00
_cell.angle_gamma   90.00
#
_symmetry.space_group_name_H-M   'P 1'
#
loop_
_entity.id
_entity.type
_entity.pdbx_description
1 polymer ?
#
loop_
_entity_poly.entity_id
_entity_poly.type
_entity_poly.pdbx_seq_one_letter_code
_entity_poly.pdbx_strand_id
1 'polypeptide(L)' 'GSQFFITTVKTPWLDGKHVVFGRVLEGMDVVKKVEALGSESGRTRQPIKIVKSGELK' A
#
# COMPACT_ATOMS: atom_id res chain seq x y z
N GLY A 1 0.74 -5.41 16.00
CA GLY A 1 0.13 -4.26 15.28
C GLY A 1 -0.62 -4.77 14.07
N SER A 2 -1.37 -3.90 13.39
CA SER A 2 -2.15 -4.25 12.18
C SER A 2 -1.90 -3.31 11.00
N GLN A 3 -1.08 -2.27 11.18
CA GLN A 3 -0.71 -1.35 10.11
C GLN A 3 0.22 -2.05 9.12
N PHE A 4 0.02 -1.79 7.84
CA PHE A 4 0.87 -2.24 6.75
C PHE A 4 0.94 -1.15 5.68
N PHE A 5 1.89 -1.29 4.75
CA PHE A 5 2.01 -0.43 3.58
C PHE A 5 2.35 -1.26 2.34
N ILE A 6 2.02 -0.73 1.18
CA ILE A 6 2.38 -1.28 -0.13
C ILE A 6 3.35 -0.29 -0.77
N THR A 7 4.52 -0.77 -1.20
CA THR A 7 5.52 0.07 -1.85
C THR A 7 5.19 0.25 -3.33
N THR A 8 5.35 1.47 -3.83
CA THR A 8 5.15 1.83 -5.26
C THR A 8 6.48 1.96 -6.02
N VAL A 9 7.58 2.05 -5.27
CA VAL A 9 8.97 2.05 -5.75
C VAL A 9 9.82 1.14 -4.86
N LYS A 10 11.07 0.85 -5.28
CA LYS A 10 12.02 0.11 -4.44
C LYS A 10 12.45 0.98 -3.25
N THR A 11 12.41 0.43 -2.04
CA THR A 11 12.73 1.13 -0.79
C THR A 11 13.78 0.39 0.06
N PRO A 12 15.02 0.20 -0.44
CA PRO A 12 16.04 -0.63 0.23
C PRO A 12 16.45 -0.10 1.61
N TRP A 13 16.26 1.19 1.89
CA TRP A 13 16.54 1.79 3.19
C TRP A 13 15.61 1.29 4.33
N LEU A 14 14.55 0.54 4.00
CA LEU A 14 13.64 -0.09 4.96
C LEU A 14 14.03 -1.53 5.32
N ASP A 15 14.99 -2.12 4.61
CA ASP A 15 15.40 -3.51 4.82
C ASP A 15 15.92 -3.71 6.26
N GLY A 16 15.51 -4.81 6.90
CA GLY A 16 15.83 -5.13 8.29
C GLY A 16 15.08 -4.28 9.34
N LYS A 17 14.40 -3.20 8.95
CA LYS A 17 13.55 -2.37 9.83
C LYS A 17 12.07 -2.69 9.72
N HIS A 18 11.63 -3.11 8.53
CA HIS A 18 10.26 -3.54 8.27
C HIS A 18 10.27 -4.95 7.68
N VAL A 19 9.39 -5.81 8.21
CA VAL A 19 9.27 -7.19 7.74
C VAL A 19 8.39 -7.21 6.49
N VAL A 20 8.93 -7.68 5.36
CA VAL A 20 8.17 -7.92 4.13
C VAL A 20 7.49 -9.29 4.24
N PHE A 21 6.16 -9.33 4.16
CA PHE A 21 5.37 -10.56 4.35
C PHE A 21 4.48 -10.92 3.15
N GLY A 22 4.50 -10.13 2.05
CA GLY A 22 3.68 -10.40 0.88
C GLY A 22 3.98 -9.45 -0.28
N ARG A 23 3.35 -9.71 -1.43
CA ARG A 23 3.41 -8.86 -2.63
C ARG A 23 2.04 -8.80 -3.30
N VAL A 24 1.77 -7.71 -4.00
CA VAL A 24 0.57 -7.58 -4.84
C VAL A 24 0.74 -8.43 -6.08
N LEU A 25 -0.16 -9.39 -6.30
CA LEU A 25 -0.18 -10.24 -7.51
C LEU A 25 -0.97 -9.58 -8.65
N GLU A 26 -2.11 -8.97 -8.32
CA GLU A 26 -3.03 -8.30 -9.26
C GLU A 26 -3.52 -6.97 -8.69
N GLY A 27 -3.92 -6.03 -9.55
CA GLY A 27 -4.48 -4.74 -9.12
C GLY A 27 -3.46 -3.65 -8.76
N MET A 28 -2.21 -3.75 -9.25
CA MET A 28 -1.22 -2.66 -9.06
C MET A 28 -1.63 -1.33 -9.69
N ASP A 29 -2.52 -1.33 -10.69
CA ASP A 29 -3.09 -0.10 -11.24
C ASP A 29 -3.99 0.62 -10.22
N VAL A 30 -4.74 -0.13 -9.40
CA VAL A 30 -5.54 0.42 -8.30
C VAL A 30 -4.63 1.02 -7.23
N VAL A 31 -3.53 0.34 -6.89
CA VAL A 31 -2.52 0.88 -5.96
C VAL A 31 -1.96 2.22 -6.48
N LYS A 32 -1.64 2.32 -7.77
CA LYS A 32 -1.19 3.59 -8.38
C LYS A 32 -2.26 4.67 -8.39
N LYS A 33 -3.54 4.33 -8.60
CA LYS A 33 -4.65 5.28 -8.48
C LYS A 33 -4.79 5.81 -7.04
N VAL A 34 -4.58 4.96 -6.04
CA VAL A 34 -4.54 5.35 -4.62
C VAL A 34 -3.35 6.27 -4.34
N GLU A 35 -2.16 5.93 -4.84
CA GLU A 35 -0.95 6.75 -4.72
C GLU A 35 -1.13 8.16 -5.32
N ALA A 36 -1.76 8.28 -6.49
CA ALA A 36 -2.01 9.55 -7.17
C ALA A 36 -2.91 10.51 -6.37
N LEU A 37 -3.65 10.01 -5.38
CA LEU A 37 -4.48 10.81 -4.48
C LEU A 37 -3.74 11.26 -3.22
N GLY A 38 -2.47 10.83 -3.05
CA GLY A 38 -1.60 11.23 -1.95
C GLY A 38 -1.03 12.64 -2.09
N SER A 39 -0.20 13.00 -1.12
CA SER A 39 0.61 14.22 -1.12
C SER A 39 1.93 13.93 -0.40
N GLU A 40 2.91 14.82 -0.55
CA GLU A 40 4.21 14.69 0.13
C GLU A 40 4.09 14.62 1.66
N SER A 41 3.04 15.24 2.23
CA SER A 41 2.73 15.17 3.67
C SER A 41 2.15 13.84 4.13
N GLY A 42 1.84 12.91 3.20
CA GLY A 42 1.10 11.68 3.47
C GLY A 42 -0.42 11.85 3.57
N ARG A 43 -0.94 13.09 3.62
CA ARG A 43 -2.39 13.34 3.62
C ARG A 43 -2.99 13.05 2.25
N THR A 44 -4.08 12.30 2.21
CA THR A 44 -4.84 12.04 0.98
C THR A 44 -5.80 13.18 0.66
N ARG A 45 -6.05 13.42 -0.64
CA ARG A 45 -7.02 14.42 -1.12
C ARG A 45 -8.46 14.01 -0.87
N GLN A 46 -8.71 12.71 -0.73
CA GLN A 46 -10.02 12.14 -0.42
C GLN A 46 -9.91 10.89 0.45
N PRO A 47 -10.98 10.48 1.14
CA PRO A 47 -10.98 9.24 1.93
C PRO A 47 -10.82 8.00 1.03
N ILE A 48 -9.89 7.12 1.40
CA ILE A 48 -9.66 5.84 0.72
C ILE A 48 -9.97 4.73 1.72
N LYS A 49 -10.90 3.83 1.37
CA LYS A 49 -11.44 2.82 2.28
C LYS A 49 -11.36 1.43 1.67
N ILE A 50 -10.98 0.45 2.48
CA ILE A 50 -11.16 -0.97 2.15
C ILE A 50 -12.64 -1.30 2.46
N VAL A 51 -13.46 -1.38 1.42
CA VAL A 51 -14.91 -1.61 1.56
C VAL A 51 -15.22 -3.08 1.87
N LYS A 52 -14.42 -4.00 1.32
CA LYS A 52 -14.51 -5.45 1.55
C LYS A 52 -13.13 -6.09 1.40
N SER A 53 -12.85 -7.10 2.21
CA SER A 53 -11.63 -7.91 2.15
C SER A 53 -11.95 -9.37 2.49
N GLY A 54 -11.03 -10.28 2.16
CA GLY A 54 -11.17 -11.71 2.41
C GLY A 54 -10.03 -12.50 1.78
N GLU A 55 -10.07 -13.82 1.93
CA GLU A 55 -9.14 -14.76 1.32
C GLU A 55 -9.80 -15.38 0.08
N LEU A 56 -9.03 -15.51 -1.01
CA LEU A 56 -9.43 -16.29 -2.18
C LEU A 56 -8.91 -17.72 -1.96
N LYS A 57 -9.83 -18.69 -1.88
CA LYS A 57 -9.51 -20.11 -1.73
C LYS A 57 -9.40 -20.79 -3.09
#